data_AF-A0A1I4PH20-F1
#
_entry.id   AF-A0A1I4PH20-F1
#
_cell.length_a   1.000
_cell.length_b   1.000
_cell.length_c   1.000
_cell.angle_alpha   90.00
_cell.angle_beta   90.00
_cell.angle_gamma   90.00
#
_symmetry.space_group_name_H-M   'P 1'
#
loop_
_entity.id
_entity.type
_entity.pdbx_description
1 polymer ?
#
loop_
_entity_poly.entity_id
_entity_poly.type
_entity_poly.pdbx_seq_one_letter_code
_entity_poly.pdbx_strand_id
1 'polypeptide(L)'
;MSDERELDDEIKRTKQQAKRGCFAWITIIILVPILFIIYNVAMFSYEVFLKESMLVESNSPNNVNTIEVVEKGEAFSFGPSSVRIKYGSKHEDSRISNDGATLKSGNVSVDWKNDYNAIVTLYGDEQEPETIEIRFK
;
A
#
# COMPACT_ATOMS: atom_id res chain seq x y z
N MET A 1 -8.16 0.48 -69.01
CA MET A 1 -6.80 0.33 -68.44
C MET A 1 -6.45 1.40 -67.39
N SER A 2 -6.98 2.63 -67.44
CA SER A 2 -6.90 3.59 -66.31
C SER A 2 -7.79 3.16 -65.14
N ASP A 3 -9.07 2.88 -65.42
CA ASP A 3 -10.10 2.68 -64.40
C ASP A 3 -9.92 1.38 -63.60
N GLU A 4 -9.38 0.34 -64.24
CA GLU A 4 -9.05 -0.93 -63.56
C GLU A 4 -7.90 -0.76 -62.55
N ARG A 5 -6.95 0.15 -62.82
CA ARG A 5 -5.81 0.39 -61.92
C ARG A 5 -6.23 1.22 -60.70
N GLU A 6 -7.13 2.18 -60.88
CA GLU A 6 -7.68 2.98 -59.77
C GLU A 6 -8.50 2.11 -58.82
N LEU A 7 -9.34 1.21 -59.35
CA LEU A 7 -10.13 0.26 -58.55
C LEU A 7 -9.24 -0.69 -57.73
N ASP A 8 -8.17 -1.22 -58.32
CA ASP A 8 -7.22 -2.10 -57.62
C ASP A 8 -6.49 -1.40 -56.47
N ASP A 9 -6.12 -0.14 -56.65
CA ASP A 9 -5.42 0.65 -55.64
C ASP A 9 -6.35 1.06 -54.49
N GLU A 10 -7.62 1.38 -54.77
CA GLU A 10 -8.65 1.61 -53.75
C GLU A 10 -8.92 0.36 -52.90
N ILE A 11 -9.01 -0.82 -53.52
CA ILE A 11 -9.19 -2.10 -52.82
C ILE A 11 -7.99 -2.41 -51.92
N LYS A 12 -6.75 -2.18 -52.39
CA LYS A 12 -5.54 -2.38 -51.58
C LYS A 12 -5.50 -1.44 -50.38
N ARG A 13 -5.78 -0.15 -50.57
CA ARG A 13 -5.83 0.85 -49.49
C ARG A 13 -6.86 0.48 -48.43
N THR A 14 -8.07 0.09 -48.86
CA THR A 14 -9.16 -0.31 -47.95
C THR A 14 -8.78 -1.57 -47.14
N LYS A 15 -8.19 -2.59 -47.80
CA LYS A 15 -7.69 -3.80 -47.11
C LYS A 15 -6.57 -3.48 -46.12
N GLN A 16 -5.67 -2.55 -46.45
CA GLN A 16 -4.57 -2.16 -45.58
C GLN A 16 -5.04 -1.33 -44.37
N GLN A 17 -6.01 -0.44 -44.56
CA GLN A 17 -6.68 0.30 -43.48
C GLN A 17 -7.45 -0.66 -42.55
N ALA A 18 -8.20 -1.61 -43.10
CA ALA A 18 -8.91 -2.63 -42.33
C ALA A 18 -7.96 -3.51 -41.51
N LYS A 19 -6.81 -3.92 -42.09
CA LYS A 19 -5.77 -4.66 -41.37
C LYS A 19 -5.20 -3.85 -40.21
N ARG A 20 -4.85 -2.57 -40.43
CA ARG A 20 -4.32 -1.69 -39.37
C ARG A 20 -5.35 -1.48 -38.24
N GLY A 21 -6.62 -1.29 -38.58
CA GLY A 21 -7.70 -1.19 -37.60
C GLY A 21 -7.89 -2.48 -36.80
N CYS A 22 -7.85 -3.64 -37.48
CA CYS A 22 -7.94 -4.94 -36.82
C CYS A 22 -6.76 -5.21 -35.88
N PHE A 23 -5.52 -4.94 -36.32
CA PHE A 23 -4.34 -5.05 -35.46
C PHE A 23 -4.42 -4.11 -34.26
N ALA A 24 -4.85 -2.87 -34.44
CA ALA A 24 -5.04 -1.93 -33.33
C ALA A 24 -6.08 -2.45 -32.32
N TRP A 25 -7.22 -2.95 -32.79
CA TRP A 25 -8.26 -3.53 -31.94
C TRP A 25 -7.80 -4.78 -31.19
N ILE A 26 -7.09 -5.70 -31.87
CA ILE A 26 -6.51 -6.88 -31.22
C ILE A 26 -5.53 -6.45 -30.12
N THR A 27 -4.71 -5.44 -30.41
CA THR A 27 -3.74 -4.92 -29.43
C THR A 27 -4.45 -4.32 -28.22
N ILE A 28 -5.54 -3.56 -28.43
CA ILE A 28 -6.36 -3.00 -27.34
C ILE A 28 -7.01 -4.11 -26.51
N ILE A 29 -7.61 -5.11 -27.16
CA ILE A 29 -8.27 -6.24 -26.49
C ILE A 29 -7.29 -7.04 -25.63
N ILE A 30 -6.00 -7.09 -25.99
CA ILE A 30 -4.98 -7.76 -25.19
C ILE A 30 -4.44 -6.84 -24.09
N LEU A 31 -4.11 -5.59 -24.41
CA LEU A 31 -3.46 -4.68 -23.46
C LEU A 31 -4.41 -4.21 -22.36
N VAL A 32 -5.67 -3.93 -22.66
CA VAL A 32 -6.62 -3.38 -21.68
C VAL A 32 -6.86 -4.35 -20.50
N PRO A 33 -7.15 -5.65 -20.71
CA PRO A 33 -7.27 -6.61 -19.61
C PRO A 33 -5.97 -6.76 -18.81
N ILE A 34 -4.81 -6.76 -19.47
CA ILE A 34 -3.52 -6.86 -18.79
C ILE A 34 -3.31 -5.67 -17.86
N LEU A 35 -3.52 -4.44 -18.36
CA LEU A 35 -3.41 -3.23 -17.55
C LEU A 35 -4.43 -3.21 -16.42
N PHE A 36 -5.66 -3.70 -16.66
CA PHE A 36 -6.68 -3.81 -15.63
C PHE A 36 -6.26 -4.79 -14.52
N ILE A 37 -5.70 -5.95 -14.87
CA ILE A 37 -5.20 -6.92 -13.89
C ILE A 37 -4.04 -6.31 -13.08
N ILE A 38 -3.07 -5.68 -13.74
CA ILE A 38 -1.94 -5.02 -13.07
C ILE A 38 -2.44 -3.95 -12.10
N TYR A 39 -3.40 -3.13 -12.53
CA TYR A 39 -3.99 -2.09 -11.69
C TYR A 39 -4.65 -2.68 -10.43
N ASN A 40 -5.48 -3.73 -10.59
CA ASN A 40 -6.15 -4.36 -9.44
C ASN A 40 -5.16 -5.04 -8.49
N VAL A 41 -4.15 -5.73 -9.02
CA VAL A 41 -3.09 -6.35 -8.19
C VAL A 41 -2.30 -5.29 -7.45
N ALA A 42 -1.95 -4.18 -8.10
CA ALA A 42 -1.22 -3.09 -7.45
C ALA A 42 -2.05 -2.42 -6.35
N MET A 43 -3.33 -2.13 -6.62
CA MET A 43 -4.25 -1.57 -5.63
C MET A 43 -4.46 -2.51 -4.44
N PHE A 44 -4.72 -3.80 -4.70
CA PHE A 44 -4.87 -4.80 -3.65
C PHE A 44 -3.58 -4.93 -2.82
N SER A 45 -2.41 -4.95 -3.48
CA SER A 45 -1.12 -5.03 -2.81
C SER A 45 -0.85 -3.80 -1.95
N TYR A 46 -1.28 -2.62 -2.39
CA TYR A 46 -1.17 -1.39 -1.61
C TYR A 46 -2.00 -1.47 -0.32
N GLU A 47 -3.28 -1.81 -0.43
CA GLU A 47 -4.19 -1.94 0.71
C GLU A 47 -3.70 -2.98 1.72
N VAL A 48 -3.21 -4.13 1.25
CA VAL A 48 -2.81 -5.24 2.12
C VAL A 48 -1.43 -5.07 2.75
N PHE A 49 -0.48 -4.40 2.08
CA PHE A 49 0.91 -4.40 2.54
C PHE A 49 1.51 -3.01 2.83
N LEU A 50 0.98 -1.94 2.21
CA LEU A 50 1.66 -0.64 2.20
C LEU A 50 0.86 0.48 2.85
N LYS A 51 -0.48 0.39 2.87
CA LYS A 51 -1.34 1.40 3.49
C LYS A 51 -0.94 1.56 4.95
N GLU A 52 -0.67 2.78 5.37
CA GLU A 52 -0.35 3.09 6.76
C GLU A 52 -1.56 3.82 7.39
N SER A 53 -2.05 3.31 8.51
CA SER A 53 -3.15 3.90 9.28
C SER A 53 -2.64 4.35 10.64
N MET A 54 -2.84 5.62 10.99
CA MET A 54 -2.35 6.16 12.26
C MET A 54 -3.11 5.55 13.45
N LEU A 55 -2.37 4.95 14.39
CA LEU A 55 -2.93 4.45 15.65
C LEU A 55 -2.74 5.50 16.76
N VAL A 56 -1.53 6.02 16.90
CA VAL A 56 -1.16 6.99 17.93
C VAL A 56 -0.09 7.94 17.38
N GLU A 57 -0.27 9.23 17.63
CA GLU A 57 0.77 10.24 17.51
C GLU A 57 0.99 10.82 18.92
N SER A 58 2.23 10.79 19.41
CA SER A 58 2.58 11.23 20.75
C SER A 58 3.79 12.16 20.71
N ASN A 59 3.65 13.32 21.34
CA ASN A 59 4.70 14.33 21.43
C ASN A 59 5.39 14.25 22.78
N SER A 60 6.68 14.55 22.78
CA SER A 60 7.49 14.63 23.98
C SER A 60 7.02 15.77 24.90
N PRO A 61 7.35 15.76 26.22
CA PRO A 61 6.84 16.75 27.17
C PRO A 61 7.03 18.22 26.77
N ASN A 62 8.13 18.56 26.11
CA ASN A 62 8.40 19.91 25.59
C ASN A 62 8.23 20.02 24.06
N ASN A 63 7.58 19.06 23.42
CA ASN A 63 7.34 18.98 21.96
C ASN A 63 8.62 19.03 21.12
N VAL A 64 9.72 18.45 21.63
CA VAL A 64 11.01 18.38 20.91
C VAL A 64 11.01 17.22 19.92
N ASN A 65 10.40 16.09 20.31
CA ASN A 65 10.35 14.87 19.51
C ASN A 65 8.92 14.31 19.44
N THR A 66 8.67 13.55 18.39
CA THR A 66 7.37 12.89 18.14
C THR A 66 7.59 11.42 17.86
N ILE A 67 6.70 10.58 18.38
CA ILE A 67 6.58 9.16 18.05
C ILE A 67 5.25 8.96 17.35
N GLU A 68 5.27 8.34 16.19
CA GLU A 68 4.08 7.92 15.46
C GLU A 68 4.03 6.40 15.43
N VAL A 69 2.89 5.82 15.78
CA VAL A 69 2.65 4.39 15.65
C VAL A 69 1.54 4.19 14.64
N VAL A 70 1.85 3.48 13.56
CA VAL A 70 0.93 3.21 12.46
C VAL A 70 0.73 1.72 12.28
N GLU A 71 -0.48 1.31 11.93
CA GLU A 71 -0.77 -0.02 11.39
C GLU A 71 -0.36 -0.05 9.91
N LYS A 72 0.25 -1.15 9.47
CA LYS A 72 0.69 -1.39 8.09
C LYS A 72 -0.15 -2.47 7.44
N GLY A 73 -0.78 -2.09 6.33
CA GLY A 73 -1.71 -2.93 5.62
C GLY A 73 -3.01 -3.13 6.41
N GLU A 74 -3.98 -3.78 5.76
CA GLU A 74 -5.14 -4.32 6.47
C GLU A 74 -4.81 -5.72 6.99
N ALA A 75 -5.26 -6.03 8.21
CA ALA A 75 -5.17 -7.38 8.75
C ALA A 75 -5.87 -8.35 7.78
N PHE A 76 -5.15 -9.39 7.35
CA PHE A 76 -5.81 -10.52 6.69
C PHE A 76 -6.85 -11.07 7.67
N SER A 77 -8.00 -11.56 7.18
CA SER A 77 -9.16 -11.92 8.01
C SER A 77 -8.89 -12.85 9.20
N PHE A 78 -7.70 -13.44 9.27
CA PHE A 78 -7.15 -14.18 10.41
C PHE A 78 -5.66 -13.86 10.54
N GLY A 79 -5.19 -13.63 11.78
CA GLY A 79 -3.77 -13.43 12.08
C GLY A 79 -3.42 -12.04 12.66
N PRO A 80 -2.12 -11.81 12.94
CA PRO A 80 -1.66 -10.59 13.59
C PRO A 80 -1.58 -9.42 12.61
N SER A 81 -1.74 -8.22 13.15
CA SER A 81 -1.58 -6.96 12.43
C SER A 81 -0.13 -6.47 12.52
N SER A 82 0.39 -5.89 11.43
CA SER A 82 1.74 -5.32 11.41
C SER A 82 1.68 -3.87 11.87
N VAL A 83 2.57 -3.48 12.77
CA VAL A 83 2.70 -2.09 13.24
C VAL A 83 4.09 -1.55 12.95
N ARG A 84 4.16 -0.24 12.73
CA ARG A 84 5.40 0.50 12.55
C ARG A 84 5.44 1.67 13.51
N ILE A 85 6.50 1.72 14.30
CA ILE A 85 6.79 2.78 15.27
C ILE A 85 7.85 3.66 14.64
N LYS A 86 7.48 4.88 14.25
CA LYS A 86 8.37 5.88 13.64
C LYS A 86 8.83 6.86 14.71
N TYR A 87 10.12 7.16 14.71
CA TYR A 87 10.73 8.10 15.66
C TYR A 87 11.98 8.73 15.04
N GLY A 88 12.00 10.06 14.95
CA GLY A 88 13.06 10.78 14.24
C GLY A 88 13.19 10.32 12.78
N SER A 89 14.39 9.89 12.37
CA SER A 89 14.64 9.33 11.03
C SER A 89 14.60 7.80 10.98
N LYS A 90 14.10 7.14 12.03
CA LYS A 90 14.11 5.68 12.20
C LYS A 90 12.70 5.13 12.32
N HIS A 91 12.60 3.83 12.14
CA HIS A 91 11.40 3.08 12.46
C HIS A 91 11.74 1.68 12.95
N GLU A 92 10.82 1.11 13.72
CA GLU A 92 10.82 -0.29 14.12
C GLU A 92 9.47 -0.91 13.74
N ASP A 93 9.50 -2.08 13.11
CA ASP A 93 8.30 -2.82 12.72
C ASP A 93 8.10 -3.96 13.75
N SER A 94 6.87 -4.10 14.27
CA SER A 94 6.48 -5.21 15.15
C SER A 94 5.09 -5.74 14.75
N ARG A 95 4.53 -6.67 15.53
CA ARG A 95 3.22 -7.29 15.29
C ARG A 95 2.37 -7.29 16.55
N ILE A 96 1.07 -7.11 16.36
CA ILE A 96 0.06 -7.21 17.41
C ILE A 96 -0.91 -8.34 17.06
N SER A 97 -1.01 -9.35 17.94
CA SER A 97 -2.01 -10.40 17.82
C SER A 97 -3.42 -9.86 18.05
N ASN A 98 -4.28 -9.94 17.05
CA ASN A 98 -5.65 -9.44 17.10
C ASN A 98 -6.63 -10.22 16.20
N ASP A 99 -6.25 -11.43 15.79
CA ASP A 99 -7.04 -12.37 14.98
C ASP A 99 -7.84 -11.72 13.83
N GLY A 100 -7.18 -10.88 13.03
CA GLY A 100 -7.80 -10.21 11.88
C GLY A 100 -8.70 -9.01 12.21
N ALA A 101 -8.84 -8.63 13.49
CA ALA A 101 -9.50 -7.39 13.86
C ALA A 101 -8.69 -6.16 13.40
N THR A 102 -9.33 -5.00 13.30
CA THR A 102 -8.61 -3.73 13.05
C THR A 102 -8.00 -3.22 14.35
N LEU A 103 -6.74 -2.79 14.30
CA LEU A 103 -6.10 -2.15 15.46
C LEU A 103 -6.74 -0.81 15.78
N LYS A 104 -6.75 -0.47 17.07
CA LYS A 104 -7.27 0.79 17.60
C LYS A 104 -6.17 1.49 18.40
N SER A 105 -6.35 2.77 18.67
CA SER A 105 -5.42 3.54 19.50
C SER A 105 -5.16 2.89 20.88
N GLY A 106 -6.14 2.21 21.46
CA GLY A 106 -5.99 1.48 22.72
C GLY A 106 -5.05 0.28 22.68
N ASN A 107 -4.63 -0.19 21.49
CA ASN A 107 -3.62 -1.24 21.35
C ASN A 107 -2.20 -0.72 21.54
N VAL A 108 -2.01 0.59 21.71
CA VAL A 108 -0.70 1.23 21.81
C VAL A 108 -0.70 2.24 22.95
N SER A 109 0.30 2.17 23.84
CA SER A 109 0.64 3.23 24.80
C SER A 109 2.00 3.82 24.49
N VAL A 110 2.18 5.12 24.70
CA VAL A 110 3.47 5.80 24.58
C VAL A 110 3.73 6.60 25.85
N ASP A 111 4.68 6.12 26.64
CA ASP A 111 5.05 6.67 27.94
C ASP A 111 6.40 7.38 27.87
N TRP A 112 6.37 8.71 27.88
CA TRP A 112 7.58 9.54 27.83
C TRP A 112 8.27 9.61 29.20
N LYS A 113 9.56 9.28 29.24
CA LYS A 113 10.42 9.48 30.43
C LYS A 113 11.03 10.89 30.45
N ASN A 114 11.33 11.43 29.28
CA ASN A 114 11.82 12.80 29.03
C ASN A 114 11.74 13.08 27.53
N ASP A 115 12.24 14.23 27.06
CA ASP A 115 12.13 14.60 25.64
C ASP A 115 12.83 13.65 24.64
N TYR A 116 13.74 12.81 25.12
CA TYR A 116 14.59 11.96 24.28
C TYR A 116 14.39 10.46 24.53
N ASN A 117 13.56 10.08 25.51
CA ASN A 117 13.38 8.69 25.90
C ASN A 117 11.90 8.42 26.16
N ALA A 118 11.38 7.38 25.53
CA ALA A 118 10.02 6.90 25.73
C ALA A 118 9.98 5.37 25.73
N ILE A 119 8.90 4.82 26.27
CA ILE A 119 8.54 3.41 26.12
C ILE A 119 7.26 3.36 25.30
N VAL A 120 7.29 2.58 24.23
CA VAL A 120 6.09 2.22 23.48
C VAL A 120 5.65 0.84 23.94
N THR A 121 4.40 0.69 24.34
CA THR A 121 3.82 -0.60 24.74
C THR A 121 2.74 -1.01 23.76
N LEU A 122 2.84 -2.23 23.23
CA LEU A 122 1.87 -2.81 22.29
C LEU A 122 1.03 -3.87 23.01
N TYR A 123 -0.29 -3.81 22.80
CA TYR A 123 -1.27 -4.72 23.42
C TYR A 123 -2.04 -5.48 22.35
N GLY A 124 -1.96 -6.81 22.39
CA GLY A 124 -2.78 -7.72 21.59
C GLY A 124 -3.72 -8.54 22.46
N ASP A 125 -4.72 -9.17 21.83
CA ASP A 125 -5.77 -9.92 22.55
C ASP A 125 -5.22 -11.18 23.23
N GLU A 126 -4.28 -11.87 22.57
CA GLU A 126 -3.64 -13.11 23.04
C GLU A 126 -2.11 -12.94 23.13
N GLN A 127 -1.65 -11.72 23.41
CA GLN A 127 -0.24 -11.37 23.45
C GLN A 127 0.09 -10.66 24.76
N GLU A 128 1.19 -11.07 25.41
CA GLU A 128 1.74 -10.30 26.53
C GLU A 128 2.18 -8.92 26.04
N PRO A 129 1.99 -7.84 26.84
CA PRO A 129 2.38 -6.50 26.42
C PRO A 129 3.84 -6.44 25.99
N GLU A 130 4.07 -6.03 24.74
CA GLU A 130 5.42 -5.88 24.19
C GLU A 130 5.88 -4.45 24.40
N THR A 131 6.99 -4.28 25.14
CA THR A 131 7.56 -2.96 25.43
C THR A 131 8.81 -2.70 24.59
N ILE A 132 8.83 -1.57 23.90
CA ILE A 132 9.91 -1.13 23.03
C ILE A 132 10.47 0.18 23.56
N GLU A 133 11.76 0.19 23.93
CA GLU A 133 12.43 1.40 24.41
C GLU A 133 12.90 2.27 23.24
N ILE A 134 12.36 3.49 23.16
CA ILE A 134 12.75 4.48 22.15
C ILE A 134 13.74 5.48 22.75
N ARG A 135 14.85 5.67 22.04
CA ARG A 135 15.89 6.64 22.39
C ARG A 135 16.23 7.51 21.18
N PHE A 136 15.92 8.80 21.28
CA PHE A 136 16.33 9.81 20.33
C PHE A 136 17.81 10.13 20.61
N LYS A 137 18.67 9.83 19.63
CA LYS A 137 20.11 10.12 19.70
C LYS A 137 20.40 11.54 19.23
#